data_AF-A0A522L994-F1
#
_entry.id   AF-A0A522L994-F1
#
_cell.length_a   1.000
_cell.length_b   1.000
_cell.length_c   1.000
_cell.angle_alpha   90.00
_cell.angle_beta   90.00
_cell.angle_gamma   90.00
#
_symmetry.space_group_name_H-M   'P 1'
#
loop_
_entity.id
_entity.type
_entity.pdbx_description
1 polymer ?
#
loop_
_entity_poly.entity_id
_entity_poly.type
_entity_poly.pdbx_seq_one_letter_code
_entity_poly.pdbx_strand_id
1 'polypeptide(L)' 'MLDTNLRGQLKAYLERVKLPFEIIASLDDSAAAQEMHGLLTDIVSLCDKITL' A
#
# COMPACT_ATOMS: atom_id res chain seq x y z
N MET A 1 -8.50 1.23 7.35
CA MET A 1 -7.34 0.30 7.48
C MET A 1 -7.72 -1.06 6.90
N LEU A 2 -6.82 -1.71 6.16
CA LEU A 2 -7.08 -3.01 5.54
C LEU A 2 -7.38 -4.07 6.60
N ASP A 3 -8.50 -4.78 6.47
CA ASP A 3 -8.79 -5.92 7.32
C ASP A 3 -7.78 -7.07 7.08
N THR A 4 -7.63 -7.96 8.06
CA THR A 4 -6.64 -9.03 8.05
C THR A 4 -6.78 -9.99 6.87
N ASN A 5 -8.01 -10.25 6.40
CA ASN A 5 -8.27 -11.14 5.27
C ASN A 5 -7.81 -10.48 3.96
N LEU A 6 -8.22 -9.23 3.73
CA LEU A 6 -7.84 -8.49 2.53
C LEU A 6 -6.32 -8.23 2.47
N ARG A 7 -5.68 -7.97 3.61
CA ARG A 7 -4.21 -7.87 3.72
C ARG A 7 -3.51 -9.16 3.29
N GLY A 8 -4.01 -10.32 3.71
CA GLY A 8 -3.48 -11.62 3.33
C GLY A 8 -3.61 -11.91 1.82
N GLN A 9 -4.78 -11.61 1.25
CA GLN A 9 -5.02 -11.77 -0.19
C GLN A 9 -4.13 -10.84 -1.01
N LEU A 10 -4.02 -9.57 -0.61
CA LEU A 10 -3.19 -8.58 -1.30
C LEU A 10 -1.72 -9.01 -1.29
N LYS A 11 -1.20 -9.46 -0.14
CA LYS A 11 0.17 -10.00 -0.05
C LYS A 11 0.41 -11.13 -1.05
N ALA A 12 -0.51 -12.09 -1.15
CA ALA A 12 -0.39 -13.19 -2.12
C ALA A 12 -0.36 -12.73 -3.58
N TYR A 13 -1.06 -11.63 -3.92
CA TYR A 13 -0.94 -11.00 -5.25
C TYR A 13 0.41 -10.29 -5.42
N LEU A 14 0.86 -9.55 -4.41
CA LEU A 14 2.11 -8.80 -4.44
C LEU A 14 3.35 -9.70 -4.52
N GLU A 15 3.28 -10.94 -4.03
CA GLU A 15 4.34 -11.94 -4.24
C GLU A 15 4.60 -12.25 -5.73
N ARG A 16 3.62 -12.01 -6.60
CA ARG A 16 3.76 -12.20 -8.06
C ARG A 16 4.47 -11.02 -8.74
N VAL A 17 4.69 -9.93 -8.02
CA VAL A 17 5.42 -8.77 -8.53
C VAL A 17 6.88 -9.16 -8.73
N LYS A 18 7.37 -8.99 -9.95
CA LYS A 18 8.76 -9.30 -10.31
C LYS A 18 9.67 -8.07 -10.32
N LEU A 19 9.12 -6.90 -10.62
CA LEU A 19 9.85 -5.65 -10.80
C LEU A 19 9.53 -4.66 -9.67
N PRO A 20 10.47 -3.78 -9.30
CA PRO A 20 10.17 -2.69 -8.37
C PRO A 20 9.16 -1.71 -8.97
N PHE A 21 8.31 -1.15 -8.13
CA PHE A 21 7.38 -0.08 -8.50
C PHE A 21 7.23 0.96 -7.39
N GLU A 22 6.93 2.18 -7.80
CA GLU A 22 6.83 3.36 -6.95
C GLU A 22 5.41 3.93 -7.05
N ILE A 23 4.82 4.24 -5.90
CA ILE A 23 3.50 4.84 -5.78
C ILE A 23 3.70 6.31 -5.50
N ILE A 24 3.42 7.18 -6.46
CA ILE A 24 3.48 8.63 -6.23
C ILE A 24 2.08 9.12 -5.82
N ALA A 25 1.91 9.45 -4.54
CA ALA A 25 0.67 9.98 -4.01
C ALA A 25 0.72 11.51 -3.89
N SER A 26 -0.27 12.20 -4.48
CA SER A 26 -0.49 13.63 -4.29
C SER A 26 -1.65 13.81 -3.31
N LEU A 27 -1.33 14.09 -2.05
CA LEU A 27 -2.28 14.16 -0.95
C LEU A 27 -2.33 15.60 -0.40
N ASP A 28 -3.51 16.02 0.05
CA ASP A 28 -3.71 17.28 0.76
C ASP A 28 -3.66 17.09 2.29
N ASP A 29 -3.95 18.13 3.06
CA ASP A 29 -3.94 18.06 4.54
C ASP A 29 -5.26 17.54 5.13
N SER A 30 -6.16 17.00 4.30
CA SER A 30 -7.46 16.51 4.77
C SER A 30 -7.33 15.22 5.58
N ALA A 31 -8.31 14.95 6.44
CA ALA A 31 -8.39 13.68 7.17
C ALA A 31 -8.46 12.47 6.22
N ALA A 32 -9.09 12.62 5.05
CA ALA A 32 -9.18 11.58 4.03
C ALA A 32 -7.81 11.29 3.40
N ALA A 33 -7.01 12.32 3.14
CA ALA A 33 -5.64 12.17 2.67
C ALA A 33 -4.75 11.44 3.69
N GLN A 34 -4.90 11.73 4.98
CA GLN A 34 -4.17 11.01 6.04
C GLN A 34 -4.58 9.54 6.11
N GLU A 35 -5.86 9.23 5.93
CA GLU A 35 -6.33 7.84 5.86
C GLU A 35 -5.77 7.11 4.62
N MET A 36 -5.74 7.78 3.47
CA MET A 36 -5.12 7.27 2.24
C MET A 36 -3.62 7.01 2.43
N HIS A 37 -2.90 7.94 3.06
CA HIS A 37 -1.48 7.76 3.37
C HIS A 37 -1.24 6.54 4.25
N GLY A 38 -2.08 6.32 5.27
CA GLY A 38 -2.04 5.13 6.12
C GLY A 38 -2.27 3.84 5.33
N LEU A 39 -3.24 3.85 4.40
CA LEU A 39 -3.49 2.72 3.50
C LEU A 39 -2.29 2.43 2.60
N LEU A 40 -1.69 3.45 2.00
CA LEU A 40 -0.51 3.30 1.13
C LEU A 40 0.69 2.77 1.90
N THR A 41 0.91 3.25 3.12
CA THR A 41 1.95 2.76 4.02
C THR A 41 1.74 1.28 4.36
N ASP A 42 0.50 0.88 4.65
CA ASP A 42 0.14 -0.51 4.88
C ASP A 42 0.47 -1.37 3.65
N ILE A 43 0.19 -0.91 2.42
CA ILE A 43 0.47 -1.65 1.18
C ILE A 43 1.98 -1.82 0.97
N VAL A 44 2.76 -0.75 1.14
CA VAL A 44 4.23 -0.79 1.01
C VAL A 44 4.85 -1.77 2.00
N SER A 45 4.28 -1.89 3.21
CA SER A 45 4.75 -2.85 4.21
C SER A 45 4.57 -4.33 3.84
N LEU A 46 3.76 -4.63 2.80
CA LEU A 46 3.46 -6.00 2.39
C LEU A 46 4.43 -6.55 1.34
N CYS A 47 5.24 -5.70 0.70
CA CYS A 47 6.14 -6.13 -0.36
C CYS A 47 7.33 -5.18 -0.52
N ASP A 48 8.54 -5.72 -0.38
CA ASP A 48 9.81 -4.97 -0.46
C ASP A 48 10.12 -4.37 -1.84
N LYS A 49 9.31 -4.70 -2.86
CA LYS A 49 9.43 -4.18 -4.23
C LYS A 49 8.59 -2.93 -4.46
N ILE A 50 7.81 -2.51 -3.45
CA ILE A 50 6.94 -1.34 -3.53
C ILE A 50 7.56 -0.24 -2.71
N THR A 51 7.51 0.97 -3.23
CA THR A 51 7.90 2.20 -2.52
C THR A 51 6.80 3.25 -2.68
N LEU A 52 6.68 4.16 -1.70
CA LEU A 52 5.76 5.30 -1.70
C LEU A 52 6.59 6.59 -1.78
#